data_AF-A0AAV7DBQ5-F1
#
_entry.id   AF-A0AAV7DBQ5-F1
#
_cell.length_a   1.000
_cell.length_b   1.000
_cell.length_c   1.000
_cell.angle_alpha   90.00
_cell.angle_beta   90.00
_cell.angle_gamma   90.00
#
_symmetry.space_group_name_H-M   'P 1'
#
loop_
_entity.id
_entity.type
_entity.pdbx_description
1 polymer ?
#
loop_
_entity_poly.entity_id
_entity_poly.type
_entity_poly.pdbx_seq_one_letter_code
_entity_poly.pdbx_strand_id
1 'polypeptide(L)'
;MEKKVDVTSKAVSEVLAKTTEYLQPNPASRAKLSMLNTVSKIRGQVKNPGYPQPEGLLGESMVRFGKELGEESNFGNALLDAGEAMKRLAEVKDSLDIDVKQNFLDPLQNLCDKDLKEIQHHLKKLEGRRLDYDYKKKRQGKIPDEELRQALEKFIESKEVAETSMLNLLDTDVEQVSQLSALVEAQVDYHRQAFQILEELSDKLKISVREASSRPKREVKVKTQDYDYGDTDHSNGGISCNPVSKVPGKLPL
;
A
#
# COMPACT_ATOMS: atom_id res chain seq x y z
N MET A 1 -18.76 -6.62 -30.48
CA MET A 1 -17.95 -7.44 -29.57
C MET A 1 -16.56 -6.83 -29.40
N GLU A 2 -15.84 -6.56 -30.49
CA GLU A 2 -14.52 -5.91 -30.48
C GLU A 2 -14.42 -4.67 -29.58
N LYS A 3 -15.34 -3.70 -29.70
CA LYS A 3 -15.37 -2.52 -28.82
C LYS A 3 -15.48 -2.88 -27.33
N LYS A 4 -16.27 -3.90 -26.98
CA LYS A 4 -16.39 -4.35 -25.59
C LYS A 4 -15.07 -4.95 -25.11
N VAL A 5 -14.43 -5.80 -25.91
CA VAL A 5 -13.12 -6.38 -25.59
C VAL A 5 -12.04 -5.32 -25.40
N ASP A 6 -11.98 -4.31 -26.28
CA ASP A 6 -11.04 -3.19 -26.14
C ASP A 6 -11.26 -2.42 -24.82
N VAL A 7 -12.51 -2.14 -24.47
CA VAL A 7 -12.85 -1.49 -23.20
C VAL A 7 -12.48 -2.38 -22.01
N THR A 8 -12.78 -3.69 -22.06
CA THR A 8 -12.40 -4.64 -21.02
C THR A 8 -10.88 -4.67 -20.84
N SER A 9 -10.12 -4.73 -21.94
CA SER A 9 -8.66 -4.75 -21.89
C SER A 9 -8.08 -3.51 -21.22
N LYS A 10 -8.60 -2.33 -21.56
CA LYS A 10 -8.20 -1.05 -20.93
C LYS A 10 -8.57 -1.01 -19.46
N ALA A 11 -9.81 -1.39 -19.14
CA ALA A 11 -10.32 -1.41 -17.78
C ALA A 11 -9.48 -2.34 -16.87
N VAL A 12 -9.21 -3.57 -17.31
CA VAL A 12 -8.41 -4.53 -16.53
C VAL A 12 -6.99 -3.99 -16.31
N SER A 13 -6.35 -3.45 -17.35
CA SER A 13 -4.99 -2.89 -17.25
C SER A 13 -4.92 -1.71 -16.26
N GLU A 14 -5.91 -0.81 -16.32
CA GLU A 14 -5.96 0.36 -15.44
C GLU A 14 -6.29 -0.03 -14.00
N VAL A 15 -7.25 -0.93 -13.79
CA VAL A 15 -7.62 -1.44 -12.46
C VAL A 15 -6.46 -2.19 -11.81
N LEU A 16 -5.72 -3.02 -12.55
CA LEU A 16 -4.50 -3.67 -12.07
C LEU A 16 -3.48 -2.66 -11.55
N ALA A 17 -3.18 -1.62 -12.35
CA ALA A 17 -2.24 -0.58 -11.98
C ALA A 17 -2.71 0.18 -10.73
N LYS A 18 -3.98 0.59 -10.69
CA LYS A 18 -4.54 1.36 -9.57
C LYS A 18 -4.67 0.56 -8.29
N THR A 19 -4.99 -0.72 -8.35
CA THR A 19 -5.01 -1.57 -7.15
C THR A 19 -3.60 -1.80 -6.61
N THR A 20 -2.59 -1.94 -7.49
CA THR A 20 -1.19 -2.07 -7.06
C THR A 20 -0.68 -0.77 -6.41
N GLU A 21 -1.04 0.39 -6.96
CA GLU A 21 -0.75 1.72 -6.36
C GLU A 21 -1.47 1.92 -5.02
N TYR A 22 -2.71 1.45 -4.91
CA TYR A 22 -3.51 1.49 -3.69
C TYR A 22 -2.88 0.66 -2.56
N LEU A 23 -2.48 -0.59 -2.84
CA LEU A 23 -1.84 -1.45 -1.84
C LEU A 23 -0.49 -0.89 -1.39
N GLN A 24 0.30 -0.40 -2.35
CA GLN A 24 1.65 0.12 -2.11
C GLN A 24 1.85 1.47 -2.79
N PRO A 25 1.54 2.58 -2.08
CA PRO A 25 1.82 3.93 -2.55
C PRO A 25 3.33 4.19 -2.72
N ASN A 26 4.17 3.52 -1.93
CA ASN A 26 5.62 3.58 -2.05
C ASN A 26 6.11 2.80 -3.29
N PRO A 27 6.80 3.43 -4.26
CA PRO A 27 7.27 2.75 -5.48
C PRO A 27 8.22 1.57 -5.24
N ALA A 28 9.07 1.63 -4.22
CA ALA A 28 10.04 0.57 -3.93
C ALA A 28 9.35 -0.69 -3.38
N SER A 29 8.41 -0.52 -2.45
CA SER A 29 7.58 -1.62 -1.95
C SER A 29 6.65 -2.16 -3.03
N ARG A 30 6.11 -1.28 -3.88
CA ARG A 30 5.28 -1.67 -5.04
C ARG A 30 6.00 -2.62 -5.99
N ALA A 31 7.25 -2.32 -6.33
CA ALA A 31 8.05 -3.18 -7.18
C ALA A 31 8.21 -4.60 -6.59
N LYS A 32 8.39 -4.70 -5.26
CA LYS A 32 8.48 -5.99 -4.57
C LYS A 32 7.14 -6.74 -4.53
N LEU A 33 6.03 -6.04 -4.33
CA LEU A 33 4.68 -6.63 -4.40
C LEU A 33 4.42 -7.28 -5.76
N SER A 34 4.79 -6.61 -6.87
CA SER A 34 4.68 -7.19 -8.21
C SER A 34 5.51 -8.46 -8.39
N MET A 35 6.63 -8.58 -7.68
CA MET A 35 7.51 -9.75 -7.69
C MET A 35 7.13 -10.83 -6.67
N LEU A 36 6.06 -10.63 -5.90
CA LEU A 36 5.64 -11.58 -4.89
C LEU A 36 5.15 -12.87 -5.58
N ASN A 37 5.88 -13.96 -5.36
CA ASN A 37 5.56 -15.27 -5.94
C ASN A 37 4.49 -15.98 -5.11
N THR A 38 3.35 -16.26 -5.75
CA THR A 38 2.18 -16.92 -5.15
C THR A 38 2.43 -18.38 -4.70
N VAL A 39 3.53 -18.99 -5.15
CA VAL A 39 3.86 -20.40 -4.93
C VAL A 39 4.46 -20.68 -3.53
N SER A 40 4.85 -19.67 -2.75
CA SER A 40 5.49 -19.87 -1.44
C SER A 40 4.52 -20.18 -0.28
N LYS A 41 3.20 -20.16 -0.50
CA LYS A 41 2.20 -20.52 0.54
C LYS A 41 1.86 -22.02 0.62
N ILE A 42 2.22 -22.87 -0.36
CA ILE A 42 1.96 -24.34 -0.28
C ILE A 42 2.68 -24.98 0.93
N ARG A 43 3.67 -24.28 1.52
CA ARG A 43 4.40 -24.69 2.73
C ARG A 43 4.07 -23.91 4.03
N GLY A 44 3.07 -23.03 4.02
CA GLY A 44 2.53 -22.40 5.24
C GLY A 44 3.43 -21.35 5.93
N GLN A 45 4.42 -20.76 5.24
CA GLN A 45 5.47 -19.97 5.92
C GLN A 45 5.68 -18.52 5.47
N VAL A 46 4.92 -17.96 4.53
CA VAL A 46 5.15 -16.57 4.11
C VAL A 46 3.97 -15.68 4.50
N LYS A 47 4.01 -15.19 5.73
CA LYS A 47 3.16 -14.08 6.22
C LYS A 47 3.75 -12.70 5.92
N ASN A 48 4.94 -12.64 5.30
CA ASN A 48 5.66 -11.38 5.09
C ASN A 48 5.99 -11.19 3.60
N PRO A 49 5.58 -10.08 2.98
CA PRO A 49 5.78 -9.82 1.56
C PRO A 49 7.21 -9.37 1.19
N GLY A 50 8.15 -9.31 2.15
CA GLY A 50 9.56 -8.99 1.91
C GLY A 50 9.87 -7.49 1.87
N TYR A 51 8.95 -6.66 2.37
CA TYR A 51 9.12 -5.23 2.57
C TYR A 51 8.40 -4.78 3.85
N PRO A 52 8.89 -3.72 4.52
CA PRO A 52 8.27 -3.22 5.73
C PRO A 52 6.99 -2.45 5.42
N GLN A 53 5.97 -2.61 6.26
CA GLN A 53 4.79 -1.76 6.25
C GLN A 53 5.03 -0.51 7.13
N PRO A 54 4.48 0.66 6.76
CA PRO A 54 4.59 1.89 7.56
C PRO A 54 4.12 1.72 9.01
N GLU A 55 3.05 0.96 9.24
CA GLU A 55 2.51 0.65 10.57
C GLU A 55 3.55 -0.08 11.42
N GLY A 56 4.30 -1.01 10.82
CA GLY A 56 5.36 -1.75 11.50
C GLY A 56 6.52 -0.83 11.92
N LEU A 57 6.96 0.05 11.02
CA LEU A 57 8.03 1.02 11.30
C LEU A 57 7.63 2.02 12.40
N LEU A 58 6.36 2.44 12.41
CA LEU A 58 5.80 3.27 13.49
C LEU A 58 5.81 2.51 14.81
N GLY A 59 5.35 1.25 14.81
CA GLY A 59 5.33 0.39 15.99
C GLY A 59 6.73 0.11 16.56
N GLU A 60 7.73 -0.10 15.71
CA GLU A 60 9.13 -0.23 16.13
C GLU A 60 9.64 1.01 16.86
N SER A 61 9.33 2.20 16.33
CA SER A 61 9.74 3.48 16.94
C SER A 61 9.06 3.70 18.29
N MET A 62 7.76 3.42 18.38
CA MET A 62 7.00 3.51 19.63
C MET A 62 7.54 2.54 20.69
N VAL A 63 7.80 1.28 20.33
CA VAL A 63 8.36 0.30 21.26
C VAL A 63 9.76 0.71 21.73
N ARG A 64 10.62 1.19 20.83
CA ARG A 64 11.98 1.63 21.18
C ARG A 64 11.93 2.73 22.25
N PHE A 65 11.22 3.82 21.97
CA PHE A 65 11.18 4.95 22.90
C PHE A 65 10.34 4.67 24.14
N GLY A 66 9.34 3.79 24.06
CA GLY A 66 8.59 3.30 25.22
C GLY A 66 9.51 2.62 26.24
N LYS A 67 10.46 1.80 25.76
CA LYS A 67 11.48 1.16 26.62
C LYS A 67 12.48 2.17 27.19
N GLU A 68 12.94 3.12 26.39
CA GLU A 68 13.90 4.16 26.83
C GLU A 68 13.32 5.07 27.92
N LEU A 69 12.01 5.34 27.89
CA LEU A 69 11.32 6.11 28.94
C LEU A 69 11.23 5.37 30.29
N GLY A 70 11.40 4.06 30.28
CA GLY A 70 11.35 3.20 31.47
C GLY A 70 9.93 2.88 31.95
N GLU A 71 9.83 1.80 32.72
CA GLU A 71 8.56 1.20 33.18
C GLU A 71 7.76 2.10 34.14
N GLU A 72 8.43 3.08 34.76
CA GLU A 72 7.82 4.08 35.65
C GLU A 72 7.04 5.16 34.88
N SER A 73 7.27 5.29 33.57
CA SER A 73 6.63 6.29 32.72
C SER A 73 5.28 5.79 32.22
N ASN A 74 4.18 6.44 32.63
CA ASN A 74 2.85 6.16 32.07
C ASN A 74 2.82 6.33 30.54
N PHE A 75 3.55 7.32 30.02
CA PHE A 75 3.65 7.52 28.57
C PHE A 75 4.52 6.45 27.91
N GLY A 76 5.58 6.00 28.58
CA GLY A 76 6.40 4.88 28.13
C GLY A 76 5.57 3.61 27.96
N ASN A 77 4.80 3.25 28.98
CA ASN A 77 3.91 2.08 28.94
C ASN A 77 2.83 2.21 27.85
N ALA A 78 2.21 3.38 27.70
CA ALA A 78 1.24 3.63 26.62
C ALA A 78 1.86 3.52 25.22
N LEU A 79 3.12 3.94 25.04
CA LEU A 79 3.86 3.75 23.79
C LEU A 79 4.15 2.27 23.51
N LEU A 80 4.40 1.46 24.53
CA LEU A 80 4.59 0.01 24.35
C LEU A 80 3.29 -0.65 23.84
N ASP A 81 2.16 -0.40 24.50
CA ASP A 81 0.85 -0.92 24.09
C ASP A 81 0.48 -0.48 22.66
N ALA A 82 0.66 0.81 22.35
CA ALA A 82 0.40 1.34 21.02
C ALA A 82 1.35 0.72 19.98
N GLY A 83 2.63 0.57 20.31
CA GLY A 83 3.62 0.01 19.41
C GLY A 83 3.35 -1.46 19.07
N GLU A 84 2.90 -2.26 20.04
CA GLU A 84 2.47 -3.64 19.80
C GLU A 84 1.22 -3.72 18.92
N ALA A 85 0.24 -2.85 19.13
CA ALA A 85 -0.94 -2.76 18.28
C ALA A 85 -0.57 -2.36 16.84
N MET A 86 0.34 -1.39 16.64
CA MET A 86 0.81 -0.99 15.32
C MET A 86 1.54 -2.12 14.58
N LYS A 87 2.30 -2.96 15.29
CA LYS A 87 2.91 -4.17 14.70
C LYS A 87 1.86 -5.19 14.27
N ARG A 88 0.80 -5.42 15.06
CA ARG A 88 -0.32 -6.27 14.66
C ARG A 88 -1.04 -5.71 13.42
N LEU A 89 -1.23 -4.39 13.32
CA LEU A 89 -1.79 -3.75 12.12
C LEU A 89 -0.92 -3.98 10.89
N ALA A 90 0.41 -3.99 11.03
CA ALA A 90 1.32 -4.31 9.95
C ALA A 90 1.11 -5.75 9.43
N GLU A 91 0.91 -6.73 10.30
CA GLU A 91 0.63 -8.12 9.91
C GLU A 91 -0.72 -8.27 9.18
N VAL A 92 -1.73 -7.52 9.62
CA VAL A 92 -3.03 -7.46 8.95
C VAL A 92 -2.91 -6.79 7.58
N LYS A 93 -2.06 -5.75 7.45
CA LYS A 93 -1.74 -5.09 6.17
C LYS A 93 -0.95 -6.00 5.22
N ASP A 94 0.01 -6.77 5.72
CA ASP A 94 0.72 -7.79 4.96
C ASP A 94 -0.26 -8.83 4.41
N SER A 95 -1.22 -9.26 5.22
CA SER A 95 -2.25 -10.22 4.81
C SER A 95 -3.13 -9.68 3.68
N LEU A 96 -3.56 -8.41 3.78
CA LEU A 96 -4.28 -7.73 2.70
C LEU A 96 -3.48 -7.72 1.39
N ASP A 97 -2.22 -7.31 1.44
CA ASP A 97 -1.37 -7.23 0.25
C ASP A 97 -1.25 -8.59 -0.44
N ILE A 98 -1.03 -9.65 0.33
CA ILE A 98 -0.88 -10.99 -0.20
C ILE A 98 -2.20 -11.51 -0.76
N ASP A 99 -3.31 -11.34 -0.04
CA ASP A 99 -4.59 -11.90 -0.45
C ASP A 99 -5.14 -11.18 -1.69
N VAL A 100 -5.00 -9.86 -1.78
CA VAL A 100 -5.36 -9.11 -2.99
C VAL A 100 -4.42 -9.47 -4.16
N LYS A 101 -3.12 -9.68 -3.92
CA LYS A 101 -2.20 -10.13 -4.96
C LYS A 101 -2.62 -11.49 -5.53
N GLN A 102 -2.96 -12.44 -4.68
CA GLN A 102 -3.26 -13.82 -5.08
C GLN A 102 -4.64 -13.98 -5.70
N ASN A 103 -5.65 -13.31 -5.14
CA ASN A 103 -7.05 -13.56 -5.49
C ASN A 103 -7.64 -12.51 -6.45
N PHE A 104 -6.94 -11.40 -6.69
CA PHE A 104 -7.39 -10.33 -7.57
C PHE A 104 -6.35 -9.96 -8.64
N LEU A 105 -5.13 -9.59 -8.25
CA LEU A 105 -4.12 -9.12 -9.21
C LEU A 105 -3.64 -10.25 -10.14
N ASP A 106 -3.30 -11.43 -9.59
CA ASP A 106 -2.81 -12.55 -10.40
C ASP A 106 -3.85 -13.08 -11.41
N PRO A 107 -5.12 -13.28 -11.03
CA PRO A 107 -6.16 -13.66 -11.99
C PRO A 107 -6.36 -12.64 -13.12
N LEU A 108 -6.41 -11.34 -12.80
CA LEU A 108 -6.54 -10.29 -13.80
C LEU A 108 -5.30 -10.16 -14.69
N GLN A 109 -4.10 -10.36 -14.14
CA GLN A 109 -2.87 -10.39 -14.93
C GLN A 109 -2.87 -11.58 -15.90
N ASN A 110 -3.35 -12.76 -15.47
CA ASN A 110 -3.50 -13.92 -16.33
C ASN A 110 -4.50 -13.66 -17.48
N LEU A 111 -5.61 -12.98 -17.19
CA LEU A 111 -6.59 -12.54 -18.20
C LEU A 111 -5.95 -11.62 -19.27
N CYS A 112 -5.09 -10.69 -18.85
CA CYS A 112 -4.30 -9.84 -19.75
C CYS A 112 -3.31 -10.64 -20.61
N ASP A 113 -2.52 -11.50 -19.97
CA ASP A 113 -1.37 -12.14 -20.62
C ASP A 113 -1.76 -13.32 -21.51
N LYS A 114 -2.94 -13.91 -21.29
CA LYS A 114 -3.48 -15.04 -22.07
C LYS A 114 -4.63 -14.61 -22.95
N ASP A 115 -5.83 -14.50 -22.38
CA ASP A 115 -7.07 -14.42 -23.16
C ASP A 115 -7.15 -13.14 -24.00
N LEU A 116 -6.86 -11.99 -23.39
CA LEU A 116 -6.87 -10.70 -24.10
C LEU A 116 -5.77 -10.63 -25.18
N LYS A 117 -4.58 -11.19 -24.88
CA LYS A 117 -3.47 -11.24 -25.83
C LYS A 117 -3.77 -12.16 -27.02
N GLU A 118 -4.42 -13.29 -26.78
CA GLU A 118 -4.87 -14.22 -27.82
C GLU A 118 -5.94 -13.58 -28.72
N ILE A 119 -6.93 -12.90 -28.13
CA ILE A 119 -7.95 -12.18 -28.91
C ILE A 119 -7.31 -11.08 -29.77
N GLN A 120 -6.37 -10.31 -29.21
CA GLN A 120 -5.62 -9.31 -30.00
C GLN A 120 -4.86 -9.95 -31.16
N HIS A 121 -4.27 -11.14 -30.97
CA HIS A 121 -3.62 -11.89 -32.03
C HIS A 121 -4.61 -12.30 -33.14
N HIS A 122 -5.79 -12.82 -32.78
CA HIS A 122 -6.82 -13.18 -33.75
C HIS A 122 -7.35 -11.98 -34.53
N LEU A 123 -7.61 -10.85 -33.87
CA LEU A 123 -8.05 -9.61 -34.53
C LEU A 123 -6.99 -9.09 -35.51
N LYS A 124 -5.72 -9.09 -35.13
CA LYS A 124 -4.63 -8.69 -36.04
C LYS A 124 -4.51 -9.61 -37.25
N LYS A 125 -4.68 -10.93 -37.05
CA LYS A 125 -4.68 -11.92 -38.14
C LYS A 125 -5.88 -11.72 -39.07
N LEU A 126 -7.07 -11.50 -38.51
CA LEU A 126 -8.30 -11.21 -39.26
C LEU A 126 -8.14 -9.98 -40.15
N GLU A 127 -7.61 -8.88 -39.60
CA GLU A 127 -7.40 -7.65 -40.38
C GLU A 127 -6.42 -7.88 -41.54
N GLY A 128 -5.36 -8.66 -41.33
CA GLY A 128 -4.45 -9.07 -42.41
C GLY A 128 -5.14 -9.88 -43.52
N ARG A 129 -6.03 -10.82 -43.15
CA ARG A 129 -6.82 -11.60 -44.13
C ARG A 129 -7.84 -10.75 -44.87
N ARG A 130 -8.49 -9.81 -44.17
CA ARG A 130 -9.44 -8.86 -44.77
C ARG A 130 -8.75 -8.04 -45.86
N LEU A 131 -7.57 -7.50 -45.56
CA LEU A 131 -6.79 -6.71 -46.51
C LEU A 131 -6.33 -7.53 -47.73
N ASP A 132 -5.88 -8.79 -47.54
CA ASP A 132 -5.51 -9.69 -48.64
C ASP A 132 -6.72 -10.01 -49.55
N TYR A 133 -7.86 -10.33 -48.95
CA TYR A 133 -9.10 -10.57 -49.69
C TYR A 133 -9.55 -9.32 -50.46
N ASP A 134 -9.55 -8.14 -49.84
CA ASP A 134 -9.94 -6.88 -50.50
C ASP A 134 -9.01 -6.54 -51.67
N TYR A 135 -7.70 -6.75 -51.51
CA TYR A 135 -6.73 -6.55 -52.58
C TYR A 135 -6.98 -7.48 -53.77
N LYS A 136 -7.19 -8.79 -53.51
CA LYS A 136 -7.46 -9.79 -54.54
C LYS A 136 -8.80 -9.54 -55.23
N LYS A 137 -9.84 -9.19 -54.47
CA LYS A 137 -11.17 -8.87 -54.99
C LYS A 137 -11.13 -7.69 -55.97
N LYS A 138 -10.36 -6.64 -55.68
CA LYS A 138 -10.16 -5.50 -56.60
C LYS A 138 -9.46 -5.90 -57.91
N ARG A 139 -8.77 -7.03 -57.94
CA ARG A 139 -8.07 -7.57 -59.11
C ARG A 139 -8.79 -8.76 -59.75
N GLN A 140 -10.06 -8.98 -59.43
CA GLN A 140 -10.86 -10.05 -60.03
C GLN A 140 -10.79 -10.01 -61.57
N GLY A 141 -10.62 -11.17 -62.20
CA GLY A 141 -10.35 -11.30 -63.64
C GLY A 141 -8.88 -11.10 -64.06
N LYS A 142 -8.01 -10.63 -63.16
CA LYS A 142 -6.54 -10.56 -63.35
C LYS A 142 -5.76 -11.53 -62.47
N ILE A 143 -6.44 -12.26 -61.59
CA ILE A 143 -5.89 -13.29 -60.72
C ILE A 143 -6.72 -14.57 -60.88
N PRO A 144 -6.15 -15.75 -60.62
CA PRO A 144 -6.89 -17.01 -60.66
C PRO A 144 -8.06 -17.00 -59.66
N ASP A 145 -9.23 -17.48 -60.09
CA ASP A 145 -10.42 -17.54 -59.23
C ASP A 145 -10.19 -18.38 -57.97
N GLU A 146 -9.36 -19.42 -58.06
CA GLU A 146 -8.99 -20.25 -56.91
C GLU A 146 -8.22 -19.47 -55.85
N GLU A 147 -7.35 -18.52 -56.24
CA GLU A 147 -6.64 -17.67 -55.28
C GLU A 147 -7.58 -16.70 -54.57
N LEU A 148 -8.58 -16.17 -55.29
CA LEU A 148 -9.61 -15.31 -54.71
C LEU A 148 -10.51 -16.09 -53.74
N ARG A 149 -10.90 -17.32 -54.12
CA ARG A 149 -11.69 -18.24 -53.29
C ARG A 149 -10.96 -18.58 -51.99
N GLN A 150 -9.68 -18.94 -52.07
CA GLN A 150 -8.85 -19.24 -50.90
C GLN A 150 -8.67 -18.03 -49.96
N ALA A 151 -8.55 -16.83 -50.52
CA ALA A 151 -8.44 -15.62 -49.70
C ALA A 151 -9.74 -15.34 -48.92
N LEU A 152 -10.90 -15.56 -49.55
CA LEU A 152 -12.20 -15.46 -48.89
C LEU A 152 -12.35 -16.51 -47.78
N GLU A 153 -12.01 -17.76 -48.06
CA GLU A 153 -12.07 -18.88 -47.09
C GLU A 153 -11.23 -18.56 -45.84
N LYS A 154 -9.96 -18.18 -46.03
CA LYS A 154 -9.06 -17.77 -44.94
C LYS A 154 -9.57 -16.56 -44.15
N PHE A 155 -10.26 -15.62 -44.79
CA PHE A 155 -10.89 -14.47 -44.13
C PHE A 155 -12.06 -14.91 -43.25
N ILE A 156 -12.95 -15.76 -43.77
CA ILE A 156 -14.10 -16.29 -43.03
C ILE A 156 -13.63 -17.12 -41.83
N GLU A 157 -12.68 -18.04 -42.03
CA GLU A 157 -12.10 -18.84 -40.93
C GLU A 157 -11.49 -17.94 -39.84
N SER A 158 -10.73 -16.91 -40.23
CA SER A 158 -10.13 -16.00 -39.25
C SER A 158 -11.17 -15.14 -38.53
N LYS A 159 -12.29 -14.85 -39.20
CA LYS A 159 -13.42 -14.11 -38.61
C LYS A 159 -14.12 -14.96 -37.55
N GLU A 160 -14.43 -16.21 -37.87
CA GLU A 160 -15.07 -17.15 -36.94
C GLU A 160 -14.22 -17.34 -35.68
N VAL A 161 -12.91 -17.56 -35.83
CA VAL A 161 -12.00 -17.70 -34.68
C VAL A 161 -11.95 -16.44 -33.81
N ALA A 162 -11.91 -15.25 -34.42
CA ALA A 162 -11.94 -13.99 -33.68
C ALA A 162 -13.30 -13.78 -32.98
N GLU A 163 -14.41 -14.10 -33.64
CA GLU A 163 -15.75 -13.98 -33.05
C GLU A 163 -15.95 -14.94 -31.88
N THR A 164 -15.58 -16.21 -32.02
CA THR A 164 -15.67 -17.20 -30.95
C THR A 164 -14.82 -16.82 -29.74
N SER A 165 -13.56 -16.39 -29.95
CA SER A 165 -12.69 -15.97 -28.84
C SER A 165 -13.24 -14.74 -28.11
N MET A 166 -13.76 -13.74 -28.84
CA MET A 166 -14.43 -12.58 -28.22
C MET A 166 -15.71 -12.95 -27.48
N LEU A 167 -16.51 -13.90 -27.99
CA LEU A 167 -17.72 -14.38 -27.32
C LEU A 167 -17.38 -15.09 -26.01
N ASN A 168 -16.41 -16.01 -26.04
CA ASN A 168 -15.98 -16.74 -24.83
C ASN A 168 -15.58 -15.78 -23.70
N LEU A 169 -14.82 -14.72 -24.00
CA LEU A 169 -14.46 -13.70 -23.00
C LEU A 169 -15.68 -12.95 -22.45
N LEU A 170 -16.66 -12.64 -23.31
CA LEU A 170 -17.84 -11.88 -22.91
C LEU A 170 -18.88 -12.74 -22.18
N ASP A 171 -18.89 -14.06 -22.43
CA ASP A 171 -19.77 -15.01 -21.76
C ASP A 171 -19.22 -15.46 -20.40
N THR A 172 -17.90 -15.32 -20.16
CA THR A 172 -17.27 -15.55 -18.85
C THR A 172 -17.17 -14.29 -17.98
N ASP A 173 -18.02 -13.28 -18.22
CA ASP A 173 -18.00 -12.00 -17.49
C ASP A 173 -18.23 -12.14 -15.96
N VAL A 174 -18.90 -13.23 -15.57
CA VAL A 174 -19.10 -13.64 -14.17
C VAL A 174 -17.78 -13.88 -13.43
N GLU A 175 -16.72 -14.33 -14.11
CA GLU A 175 -15.41 -14.54 -13.50
C GLU A 175 -14.78 -13.22 -13.07
N GLN A 176 -14.91 -12.16 -13.87
CA GLN A 176 -14.39 -10.84 -13.49
C GLN A 176 -15.22 -10.21 -12.36
N VAL A 177 -16.53 -10.47 -12.30
CA VAL A 177 -17.35 -10.07 -11.15
C VAL A 177 -16.92 -10.80 -9.88
N SER A 178 -16.62 -12.11 -9.97
CA SER A 178 -16.12 -12.89 -8.83
C SER A 178 -14.76 -12.38 -8.34
N GLN A 179 -13.86 -11.99 -9.26
CA GLN A 179 -12.58 -11.36 -8.91
C GLN A 179 -12.79 -10.04 -8.16
N LEU A 180 -13.72 -9.18 -8.60
CA LEU A 180 -14.06 -7.96 -7.86
C LEU A 180 -14.62 -8.26 -6.45
N SER A 181 -15.42 -9.31 -6.29
CA SER A 181 -15.87 -9.77 -4.96
C SER A 181 -14.67 -10.11 -4.08
N ALA A 182 -13.70 -10.86 -4.59
CA ALA A 182 -12.50 -11.24 -3.83
C ALA A 182 -11.67 -10.03 -3.36
N LEU A 183 -11.58 -8.97 -4.18
CA LEU A 183 -10.95 -7.71 -3.76
C LEU A 183 -11.68 -7.08 -2.57
N VAL A 184 -13.01 -6.97 -2.66
CA VAL A 184 -13.83 -6.34 -1.62
C VAL A 184 -13.83 -7.18 -0.34
N GLU A 185 -13.91 -8.50 -0.44
CA GLU A 185 -13.84 -9.41 0.70
C GLU A 185 -12.51 -9.25 1.45
N ALA A 186 -11.38 -9.22 0.74
CA ALA A 186 -10.07 -8.99 1.35
C ALA A 186 -9.99 -7.62 2.06
N GLN A 187 -10.57 -6.57 1.48
CA GLN A 187 -10.64 -5.24 2.10
C GLN A 187 -11.53 -5.22 3.34
N VAL A 188 -12.68 -5.89 3.31
CA VAL A 188 -13.60 -6.00 4.45
C VAL A 188 -12.91 -6.71 5.62
N ASP A 189 -12.23 -7.82 5.34
CA ASP A 189 -11.53 -8.60 6.37
C ASP A 189 -10.35 -7.83 6.97
N TYR A 190 -9.60 -7.10 6.14
CA TYR A 190 -8.55 -6.17 6.59
C TYR A 190 -9.11 -5.12 7.55
N HIS A 191 -10.15 -4.40 7.13
CA HIS A 191 -10.72 -3.32 7.94
C HIS A 191 -11.39 -3.82 9.22
N ARG A 192 -12.02 -5.00 9.19
CA ARG A 192 -12.62 -5.64 10.38
C ARG A 192 -11.55 -5.98 11.42
N GLN A 193 -10.46 -6.61 11.00
CA GLN A 193 -9.36 -6.97 11.91
C GLN A 193 -8.63 -5.73 12.44
N ALA A 194 -8.39 -4.74 11.57
CA ALA A 194 -7.79 -3.47 11.98
C ALA A 194 -8.65 -2.74 13.01
N PHE A 195 -9.97 -2.71 12.82
CA PHE A 195 -10.91 -2.15 13.78
C PHE A 195 -10.81 -2.84 15.14
N GLN A 196 -10.82 -4.18 15.18
CA GLN A 196 -10.71 -4.95 16.44
C GLN A 196 -9.43 -4.61 17.20
N ILE A 197 -8.28 -4.54 16.50
CA ILE A 197 -6.99 -4.18 17.12
C ILE A 197 -7.03 -2.75 17.71
N LEU A 198 -7.62 -1.80 16.97
CA LEU A 198 -7.71 -0.41 17.40
C LEU A 198 -8.71 -0.20 18.53
N GLU A 199 -9.82 -0.95 18.54
CA GLU A 199 -10.82 -0.94 19.60
C GLU A 199 -10.22 -1.44 20.91
N GLU A 200 -9.54 -2.59 20.88
CA GLU A 200 -8.79 -3.13 22.02
C GLU A 200 -7.78 -2.13 22.58
N LEU A 201 -6.98 -1.49 21.69
CA LEU A 201 -6.00 -0.48 22.11
C LEU A 201 -6.69 0.74 22.72
N SER A 202 -7.76 1.23 22.10
CA SER A 202 -8.53 2.38 22.58
C SER A 202 -9.02 2.16 24.00
N ASP A 203 -9.56 0.97 24.30
CA ASP A 203 -10.05 0.65 25.62
C ASP A 203 -8.93 0.50 26.66
N LYS A 204 -7.80 -0.13 26.28
CA LYS A 204 -6.60 -0.16 27.13
C LYS A 204 -6.12 1.25 27.49
N LEU A 205 -5.97 2.13 26.49
CA LEU A 205 -5.49 3.49 26.71
C LEU A 205 -6.45 4.32 27.56
N LYS A 206 -7.77 4.16 27.39
CA LYS A 206 -8.77 4.83 28.26
C LYS A 206 -8.59 4.41 29.72
N ILE A 207 -8.33 3.13 29.98
CA ILE A 207 -8.06 2.64 31.34
C ILE A 207 -6.76 3.26 31.86
N SER A 208 -5.67 3.23 31.08
CA SER A 208 -4.38 3.83 31.45
C SER A 208 -4.49 5.32 31.78
N VAL A 209 -5.30 6.08 31.02
CA VAL A 209 -5.55 7.51 31.29
C VAL A 209 -6.27 7.70 32.62
N ARG A 210 -7.28 6.88 32.92
CA ARG A 210 -8.00 6.95 34.20
C ARG A 210 -7.08 6.63 35.39
N GLU A 211 -6.27 5.58 35.25
CA GLU A 211 -5.31 5.16 36.29
C GLU A 211 -4.19 6.19 36.49
N ALA A 212 -3.66 6.77 35.41
CA ALA A 212 -2.64 7.82 35.49
C ALA A 212 -3.19 9.09 36.17
N SER A 213 -4.47 9.41 35.94
CA SER A 213 -5.12 10.60 36.49
C SER A 213 -5.50 10.46 37.97
N SER A 214 -5.69 9.24 38.46
CA SER A 214 -6.02 8.97 39.87
C SER A 214 -4.80 8.90 40.79
N ARG A 215 -3.57 8.86 40.24
CA ARG A 215 -2.35 8.83 41.03
C ARG A 215 -2.12 10.20 41.72
N PRO A 216 -1.85 10.23 43.04
CA PRO A 216 -1.48 11.47 43.71
C PRO A 216 -0.21 12.05 43.07
N LYS A 217 -0.22 13.35 42.75
CA LYS A 217 0.95 14.04 42.21
C LYS A 217 2.13 13.83 43.17
N ARG A 218 3.24 13.26 42.70
CA ARG A 218 4.48 13.19 43.48
C ARG A 218 4.84 14.63 43.87
N GLU A 219 4.86 14.91 45.18
CA GLU A 219 5.46 16.14 45.69
C GLU A 219 6.93 16.15 45.27
N VAL A 220 7.24 16.94 44.25
CA VAL A 220 8.63 17.29 43.96
C VAL A 220 9.05 18.21 45.09
N LYS A 221 9.66 17.65 46.14
CA LYS A 221 10.43 18.45 47.10
C LYS A 221 11.60 19.04 46.32
N VAL A 222 11.37 20.21 45.73
CA VAL A 222 12.44 21.10 45.33
C VAL A 222 13.18 21.40 46.62
N LYS A 223 14.38 20.84 46.80
CA LYS A 223 15.29 21.34 47.83
C LYS A 223 15.63 22.76 47.40
N THR A 224 14.92 23.75 47.93
CA THR A 224 15.46 25.11 48.02
C THR A 224 16.74 24.98 48.82
N GLN A 225 17.87 25.13 48.14
CA GLN A 225 19.13 25.42 48.80
C GLN A 225 18.95 26.80 49.43
N ASP A 226 18.66 26.83 50.73
CA ASP A 226 18.73 28.05 51.51
C ASP A 226 20.19 28.50 51.49
N TYR A 227 20.48 29.56 50.73
CA TYR A 227 21.72 30.30 50.89
C TYR A 227 21.62 31.04 52.22
N ASP A 228 22.22 30.46 53.25
CA ASP A 228 22.42 31.08 54.56
C ASP A 228 23.28 32.34 54.40
N TYR A 229 22.64 33.51 54.54
CA TYR A 229 23.32 34.79 54.63
C TYR A 229 23.50 35.12 56.12
N GLY A 230 24.48 34.47 56.74
CA GLY A 230 24.87 34.66 58.13
C GLY A 230 26.12 35.53 58.26
N ASP A 231 25.88 36.84 58.39
CA ASP A 231 26.63 37.86 59.14
C ASP A 231 28.16 37.68 59.34
N THR A 232 28.96 38.46 58.61
CA THR A 232 30.40 38.66 58.91
C THR A 232 30.59 40.08 59.45
N ASP A 233 30.54 40.21 60.76
CA ASP A 233 30.81 41.46 61.46
C ASP A 233 32.27 41.47 61.97
N HIS A 234 33.18 41.97 61.14
CA HIS A 234 34.49 42.45 61.58
C HIS A 234 34.91 43.68 60.79
N SER A 235 34.79 44.83 61.44
CA SER A 235 35.44 46.09 61.07
C SER A 235 36.95 45.93 60.96
N ASN A 236 37.56 46.32 59.83
CA ASN A 236 38.53 47.44 59.81
C ASN A 236 38.96 47.83 58.37
N GLY A 237 38.94 49.13 58.09
CA GLY A 237 39.96 49.80 57.27
C GLY A 237 39.78 49.85 55.75
N GLY A 238 39.37 51.02 55.25
CA GLY A 238 40.16 51.70 54.21
C GLY A 238 39.57 51.84 52.81
N ILE A 239 39.22 53.10 52.49
CA ILE A 239 39.36 53.78 51.20
C ILE A 239 38.29 53.51 50.11
N SER A 240 37.39 54.49 50.03
CA SER A 240 36.69 55.05 48.86
C SER A 240 37.21 54.68 47.47
N CYS A 241 36.30 54.31 46.56
CA CYS A 241 36.13 54.90 45.22
C CYS A 241 34.71 54.58 44.71
N ASN A 242 33.96 55.61 44.36
CA ASN A 242 32.61 55.55 43.80
C ASN A 242 32.68 55.52 42.24
N PRO A 243 31.55 55.55 41.50
CA PRO A 243 31.09 54.54 40.53
C PRO A 243 31.34 54.93 39.05
N VAL A 244 30.79 54.18 38.07
CA VAL A 244 30.30 54.58 36.70
C VAL A 244 30.31 53.34 35.79
N SER A 245 29.18 52.70 35.47
CA SER A 245 28.15 52.96 34.43
C SER A 245 28.47 52.54 32.98
N LYS A 246 27.45 51.89 32.37
CA LYS A 246 27.01 51.88 30.95
C LYS A 246 27.28 50.63 30.08
N VAL A 247 26.18 49.90 29.87
CA VAL A 247 25.72 49.15 28.67
C VAL A 247 25.73 50.03 27.39
N PRO A 248 25.33 49.57 26.16
CA PRO A 248 25.32 48.26 25.47
C PRO A 248 25.96 48.35 24.04
N GLY A 249 26.00 47.25 23.27
CA GLY A 249 26.27 47.32 21.82
C GLY A 249 25.92 46.04 21.05
N LYS A 250 24.79 46.07 20.32
CA LYS A 250 24.33 45.06 19.35
C LYS A 250 25.13 45.13 18.04
N LEU A 251 25.47 43.94 17.49
CA LEU A 251 25.39 43.44 16.08
C LEU A 251 25.95 44.32 14.91
N PRO A 252 26.11 43.81 13.65
CA PRO A 252 26.00 42.45 13.10
C PRO A 252 27.18 42.00 12.19
N LEU A 253 27.26 40.70 11.90
CA LEU A 253 27.03 40.09 10.57
C LEU A 253 26.95 38.56 10.74
#